data_AF-A0A388SN26-F1
#
_entry.id   AF-A0A388SN26-F1
#
_cell.length_a   1.000
_cell.length_b   1.000
_cell.length_c   1.000
_cell.angle_alpha   90.00
_cell.angle_beta   90.00
_cell.angle_gamma   90.00
#
_symmetry.space_group_name_H-M   'P 1'
#
loop_
_entity.id
_entity.type
_entity.pdbx_description
1 polymer ?
#
loop_
_entity_poly.entity_id
_entity_poly.type
_entity_poly.pdbx_seq_one_letter_code
_entity_poly.pdbx_strand_id
1 'polypeptide(L)'
;MNRRMDTFPRIPLLALCCAMLLAGCATVDKTSITRFQEGAATIRQNSQALFLDYNAFVREMQLERAVTLSRLTESDVAAGLDAESQARWSAALDALALYASSLQLLASPSSGESVQTNLTNLGNRIIALAPSSGGGAQAANEAIGHLGNIIVRQASNAKALEVARTADPAVRDVLGHMADMVGSDHTNGLRGTMWSNWTTKATGHQVRFLAPGADKRKVAAEYAQALDSRQAHDTSLAALRASLLDLADLHTAAAQGRTADAETIVATLRQEVAFARQLVSTATTP
;
A
#
# COMPACT_ATOMS: atom_id res chain seq x y z
N MET A 1 -81.82 -19.25 -22.24
CA MET A 1 -80.69 -20.11 -21.83
C MET A 1 -79.40 -19.53 -22.40
N ASN A 2 -78.34 -19.52 -21.58
CA ASN A 2 -76.92 -19.18 -21.86
C ASN A 2 -76.60 -17.68 -22.13
N ARG A 3 -76.18 -16.84 -21.16
CA ARG A 3 -74.95 -16.75 -20.32
C ARG A 3 -73.64 -16.42 -21.06
N ARG A 4 -73.07 -15.27 -20.65
CA ARG A 4 -71.63 -14.93 -20.42
C ARG A 4 -70.80 -14.62 -21.70
N MET A 5 -69.82 -13.71 -21.70
CA MET A 5 -69.16 -12.92 -20.64
C MET A 5 -68.37 -11.76 -21.28
N ASP A 6 -68.44 -10.59 -20.66
CA ASP A 6 -67.61 -9.43 -20.95
C ASP A 6 -66.13 -9.68 -20.56
N THR A 7 -65.21 -9.43 -21.49
CA THR A 7 -63.76 -9.43 -21.24
C THR A 7 -63.29 -8.02 -20.87
N PHE A 8 -63.12 -7.76 -19.57
CA PHE A 8 -62.37 -6.62 -19.06
C PHE A 8 -60.85 -6.87 -19.20
N PRO A 9 -60.04 -5.89 -19.65
CA PRO A 9 -58.59 -5.98 -19.59
C PRO A 9 -58.11 -5.79 -18.14
N ARG A 10 -57.55 -6.85 -17.55
CA ARG A 10 -56.83 -6.80 -16.27
C ARG A 10 -55.45 -6.20 -16.51
N ILE A 11 -55.26 -4.94 -16.11
CA ILE A 11 -53.95 -4.30 -16.00
C ILE A 11 -53.22 -4.96 -14.81
N PRO A 12 -52.02 -5.56 -14.99
CA PRO A 12 -51.31 -6.21 -13.90
C PRO A 12 -50.65 -5.15 -13.00
N LEU A 13 -51.25 -4.92 -11.83
CA LEU A 13 -50.76 -4.07 -10.74
C LEU A 13 -49.53 -4.67 -10.00
N LEU A 14 -48.80 -5.60 -10.63
CA LEU A 14 -47.76 -6.43 -9.98
C LEU A 14 -46.31 -6.03 -10.34
N ALA A 15 -46.12 -4.98 -11.13
CA ALA A 15 -44.79 -4.53 -11.56
C ALA A 15 -44.18 -3.42 -10.66
N LEU A 16 -44.89 -2.95 -9.64
CA LEU A 16 -44.44 -1.81 -8.80
C LEU A 16 -43.73 -2.24 -7.50
N CYS A 17 -43.86 -3.51 -7.06
CA CYS A 17 -43.26 -3.95 -5.80
C CYS A 17 -41.82 -4.51 -5.93
N CYS A 18 -41.33 -4.81 -7.14
CA CYS A 18 -39.96 -5.30 -7.32
C CYS A 18 -38.90 -4.19 -7.43
N ALA A 19 -39.30 -2.91 -7.56
CA ALA A 19 -38.35 -1.79 -7.63
C ALA A 19 -37.89 -1.27 -6.24
N MET A 20 -38.55 -1.67 -5.14
CA MET A 20 -38.22 -1.19 -3.79
C MET A 20 -37.28 -2.09 -2.97
N LEU A 21 -36.91 -3.27 -3.48
CA LEU A 21 -35.99 -4.20 -2.79
C LEU A 21 -34.52 -4.08 -3.22
N LEU A 22 -34.20 -3.21 -4.19
CA LEU A 22 -32.82 -2.96 -4.63
C LEU A 22 -32.23 -1.63 -4.14
N ALA A 23 -33.01 -0.82 -3.43
CA ALA A 23 -32.50 0.29 -2.63
C ALA A 23 -32.22 -0.19 -1.19
N GLY A 24 -31.44 -1.28 -1.05
CA GLY A 24 -30.79 -1.54 0.22
C GLY A 24 -29.95 -0.30 0.53
N CYS A 25 -30.26 0.40 1.62
CA CYS A 25 -29.49 1.55 2.07
C CYS A 25 -28.01 1.16 2.08
N ALA A 26 -27.25 1.59 1.08
CA ALA A 26 -25.82 1.39 1.05
C ALA A 26 -25.28 2.17 2.25
N THR A 27 -24.96 1.45 3.31
CA THR A 27 -24.15 1.94 4.41
C THR A 27 -22.73 1.46 4.15
N VAL A 28 -21.71 2.21 4.58
CA VAL A 28 -20.37 1.61 4.58
C VAL A 28 -20.42 0.37 5.47
N ASP A 29 -20.06 -0.76 4.90
CA ASP A 29 -19.87 -1.98 5.67
C ASP A 29 -18.67 -1.79 6.60
N LYS A 30 -18.91 -1.89 7.91
CA LYS A 30 -17.87 -1.76 8.94
C LYS A 30 -16.74 -2.77 8.70
N THR A 31 -17.06 -3.95 8.19
CA THR A 31 -16.09 -5.00 7.90
C THR A 31 -15.07 -4.55 6.86
N SER A 32 -15.53 -3.90 5.80
CA SER A 32 -14.67 -3.35 4.75
C SER A 32 -13.74 -2.23 5.26
N ILE A 33 -14.22 -1.36 6.16
CA ILE A 33 -13.39 -0.33 6.79
C ILE A 33 -12.33 -0.97 7.71
N THR A 34 -12.73 -1.95 8.53
CA THR A 34 -11.80 -2.68 9.41
C THR A 34 -10.72 -3.39 8.60
N ARG A 35 -11.09 -4.04 7.49
CA ARG A 35 -10.14 -4.69 6.58
C ARG A 35 -9.16 -3.70 5.95
N PHE A 36 -9.63 -2.52 5.54
CA PHE A 36 -8.76 -1.46 5.04
C PHE A 36 -7.74 -1.01 6.11
N GLN A 37 -8.20 -0.81 7.35
CA GLN A 37 -7.32 -0.48 8.48
C GLN A 37 -6.26 -1.57 8.73
N GLU A 38 -6.68 -2.84 8.77
CA GLU A 38 -5.78 -4.00 8.93
C GLU A 38 -4.78 -4.10 7.78
N GLY A 39 -5.22 -3.84 6.54
CA GLY A 39 -4.39 -3.80 5.35
C GLY A 39 -3.29 -2.75 5.45
N ALA A 40 -3.64 -1.52 5.81
CA ALA A 40 -2.66 -0.43 6.02
C ALA A 40 -1.61 -0.80 7.08
N ALA A 41 -2.04 -1.36 8.22
CA ALA A 41 -1.13 -1.80 9.28
C ALA A 41 -0.22 -2.96 8.83
N THR A 42 -0.76 -3.91 8.05
CA THR A 42 -0.02 -5.06 7.52
C THR A 42 1.06 -4.61 6.53
N ILE A 43 0.70 -3.74 5.57
CA ILE A 43 1.64 -3.17 4.61
C ILE A 43 2.75 -2.41 5.34
N ARG A 44 2.41 -1.65 6.39
CA ARG A 44 3.38 -0.94 7.20
C ARG A 44 4.42 -1.89 7.81
N GLN A 45 3.96 -2.94 8.49
CA GLN A 45 4.86 -3.92 9.08
C GLN A 45 5.77 -4.60 8.04
N ASN A 46 5.21 -4.97 6.87
CA ASN A 46 5.98 -5.63 5.82
C ASN A 46 7.00 -4.72 5.18
N SER A 47 6.62 -3.47 4.89
CA SER A 47 7.52 -2.48 4.32
C SER A 47 8.70 -2.19 5.26
N GLN A 48 8.48 -2.14 6.58
CA GLN A 48 9.58 -1.99 7.55
C GLN A 48 10.59 -3.14 7.47
N ALA A 49 10.13 -4.38 7.42
CA ALA A 49 11.00 -5.54 7.26
C ALA A 49 11.78 -5.48 5.93
N LEU A 50 11.10 -5.13 4.84
CA LEU A 50 11.72 -5.02 3.52
C LEU A 50 12.74 -3.86 3.44
N PHE A 51 12.49 -2.74 4.10
CA PHE A 51 13.42 -1.61 4.15
C PHE A 51 14.66 -1.90 5.00
N LEU A 52 14.51 -2.67 6.08
CA LEU A 52 15.65 -3.16 6.86
C LEU A 52 16.55 -4.07 6.01
N ASP A 53 15.94 -5.01 5.29
CA ASP A 53 16.64 -5.92 4.38
C ASP A 53 17.33 -5.16 3.21
N TYR A 54 16.61 -4.22 2.59
CA TYR A 54 17.16 -3.31 1.58
C TYR A 54 18.41 -2.57 2.10
N ASN A 55 18.32 -2.00 3.31
CA ASN A 55 19.44 -1.28 3.91
C ASN A 55 20.62 -2.19 4.25
N ALA A 56 20.37 -3.42 4.68
CA ALA A 56 21.41 -4.41 4.92
C ALA A 56 22.15 -4.76 3.62
N PHE A 57 21.42 -4.98 2.53
CA PHE A 57 21.99 -5.24 1.21
C PHE A 57 22.82 -4.05 0.68
N VAL A 58 22.29 -2.82 0.78
CA VAL A 58 23.04 -1.62 0.38
C VAL A 58 24.32 -1.48 1.22
N ARG A 59 24.25 -1.78 2.52
CA ARG A 59 25.42 -1.75 3.40
C ARG A 59 26.45 -2.80 2.98
N GLU A 60 26.04 -4.00 2.62
CA GLU A 60 26.95 -5.04 2.10
C GLU A 60 27.68 -4.55 0.85
N MET A 61 26.96 -3.99 -0.12
CA MET A 61 27.54 -3.42 -1.34
C MET A 61 28.54 -2.28 -1.04
N GLN A 62 28.23 -1.43 -0.07
CA GLN A 62 29.12 -0.37 0.37
C GLN A 62 30.39 -0.91 1.02
N LEU A 63 30.29 -1.98 1.82
CA LEU A 63 31.45 -2.64 2.42
C LEU A 63 32.34 -3.30 1.35
N GLU A 64 31.74 -3.95 0.36
CA GLU A 64 32.48 -4.49 -0.80
C GLU A 64 33.21 -3.39 -1.57
N ARG A 65 32.60 -2.20 -1.73
CA ARG A 65 33.27 -1.05 -2.33
C ARG A 65 34.35 -0.47 -1.43
N ALA A 66 34.13 -0.41 -0.12
CA ALA A 66 35.01 0.25 0.84
C ALA A 66 36.44 -0.30 0.83
N VAL A 67 36.62 -1.60 0.54
CA VAL A 67 37.96 -2.22 0.45
C VAL A 67 38.81 -1.66 -0.69
N THR A 68 38.18 -0.99 -1.67
CA THR A 68 38.86 -0.37 -2.82
C THR A 68 39.19 1.10 -2.59
N LEU A 69 38.68 1.71 -1.52
CA LEU A 69 38.87 3.13 -1.23
C LEU A 69 40.20 3.36 -0.50
N SER A 70 40.89 4.46 -0.83
CA SER A 70 42.10 4.89 -0.13
C SER A 70 41.80 5.56 1.22
N ARG A 71 40.56 5.97 1.45
CA ARG A 71 40.06 6.57 2.69
C ARG A 71 38.60 6.19 2.89
N LEU A 72 38.24 5.85 4.13
CA LEU A 72 36.87 5.56 4.53
C LEU A 72 36.26 6.76 5.27
N THR A 73 35.03 7.11 4.92
CA THR A 73 34.23 8.17 5.55
C THR A 73 32.83 7.65 5.89
N GLU A 74 32.11 8.33 6.78
CA GLU A 74 30.75 7.93 7.16
C GLU A 74 29.78 7.92 5.96
N SER A 75 29.97 8.83 4.99
CA SER A 75 29.17 8.87 3.76
C SER A 75 29.34 7.64 2.87
N ASP A 76 30.46 6.90 3.00
CA ASP A 76 30.69 5.68 2.21
C ASP A 76 29.83 4.50 2.69
N VAL A 77 29.27 4.60 3.90
CA VAL A 77 28.42 3.57 4.52
C VAL A 77 27.02 4.10 4.88
N ALA A 78 26.53 5.12 4.17
CA ALA A 78 25.20 5.69 4.43
C ALA A 78 24.07 4.67 4.23
N ALA A 79 22.95 4.80 4.94
CA ALA A 79 21.78 3.97 4.67
C ALA A 79 21.30 4.19 3.21
N GLY A 80 20.84 3.12 2.56
CA GLY A 80 20.25 3.24 1.22
C GLY A 80 18.92 3.98 1.23
N LEU A 81 18.10 3.71 2.25
CA LEU A 81 16.89 4.45 2.59
C LEU A 81 17.07 5.05 3.99
N ASP A 82 17.13 6.37 4.06
CA ASP A 82 17.35 7.09 5.31
C ASP A 82 16.17 6.96 6.30
N ALA A 83 16.43 7.28 7.57
CA ALA A 83 15.44 7.14 8.64
C ALA A 83 14.24 8.10 8.47
N GLU A 84 14.44 9.27 7.88
CA GLU A 84 13.38 10.25 7.67
C GLU A 84 12.41 9.75 6.60
N SER A 85 12.93 9.21 5.49
CA SER A 85 12.13 8.58 4.43
C SER A 85 11.29 7.42 4.97
N GLN A 86 11.88 6.56 5.82
CA GLN A 86 11.14 5.46 6.47
C GLN A 86 10.06 5.96 7.45
N ALA A 87 10.34 7.05 8.18
CA ALA A 87 9.38 7.66 9.09
C ALA A 87 8.21 8.27 8.32
N ARG A 88 8.47 8.98 7.22
CA ARG A 88 7.45 9.57 6.32
C ARG A 88 6.55 8.49 5.72
N TRP A 89 7.14 7.38 5.24
CA TRP A 89 6.39 6.22 4.77
C TRP A 89 5.47 5.63 5.84
N SER A 90 6.00 5.44 7.05
CA SER A 90 5.21 4.91 8.17
C SER A 90 4.07 5.85 8.57
N ALA A 91 4.36 7.16 8.60
CA ALA A 91 3.37 8.19 8.89
C ALA A 91 2.21 8.22 7.89
N ALA A 92 2.48 7.97 6.60
CA ALA A 92 1.44 7.85 5.58
C ALA A 92 0.46 6.71 5.86
N LEU A 93 0.97 5.52 6.19
CA LEU A 93 0.13 4.36 6.51
C LEU A 93 -0.59 4.52 7.85
N ASP A 94 0.05 5.15 8.83
CA ASP A 94 -0.58 5.49 10.11
C ASP A 94 -1.73 6.50 9.90
N ALA A 95 -1.56 7.50 9.01
CA ALA A 95 -2.62 8.44 8.64
C ALA A 95 -3.82 7.74 8.01
N LEU A 96 -3.60 6.77 7.11
CA LEU A 96 -4.68 5.97 6.51
C LEU A 96 -5.41 5.10 7.54
N ALA A 97 -4.68 4.47 8.47
CA ALA A 97 -5.28 3.68 9.55
C ALA A 97 -6.12 4.54 10.52
N LEU A 98 -5.63 5.74 10.83
CA LEU A 98 -6.34 6.73 11.63
C LEU A 98 -7.62 7.21 10.93
N TYR A 99 -7.54 7.51 9.63
CA TYR A 99 -8.69 7.84 8.81
C TYR A 99 -9.75 6.72 8.82
N ALA A 100 -9.33 5.46 8.64
CA ALA A 100 -10.22 4.30 8.70
C ALA A 100 -10.94 4.20 10.05
N SER A 101 -10.22 4.43 11.15
CA SER A 101 -10.79 4.45 12.50
C SER A 101 -11.88 5.51 12.65
N SER A 102 -11.70 6.68 12.01
CA SER A 102 -12.70 7.73 11.98
C SER A 102 -13.96 7.37 11.20
N LEU A 103 -13.82 6.67 10.07
CA LEU A 103 -14.97 6.15 9.35
C LEU A 103 -15.77 5.14 10.18
N GLN A 104 -15.11 4.32 11.01
CA GLN A 104 -15.80 3.38 11.91
C GLN A 104 -16.59 4.10 13.01
N LEU A 105 -16.04 5.20 13.56
CA LEU A 105 -16.74 6.05 14.52
C LEU A 105 -17.99 6.69 13.90
N LEU A 106 -17.87 7.23 12.69
CA LEU A 106 -19.00 7.79 11.93
C LEU A 106 -20.05 6.74 11.57
N ALA A 107 -19.65 5.48 11.34
CA ALA A 107 -20.57 4.39 11.05
C ALA A 107 -21.26 3.83 12.31
N SER A 108 -20.99 4.37 13.51
CA SER A 108 -21.53 3.87 14.77
C SER A 108 -22.79 4.62 15.22
N PRO A 109 -23.84 3.95 15.75
CA PRO A 109 -25.15 4.57 15.99
C PRO A 109 -25.20 5.67 17.05
N SER A 110 -24.13 5.87 17.84
CA SER A 110 -24.08 6.72 19.03
C SER A 110 -23.26 8.00 18.87
N SER A 111 -22.91 8.37 17.64
CA SER A 111 -22.06 9.52 17.33
C SER A 111 -22.79 10.87 17.47
N GLY A 112 -22.87 11.40 18.69
CA GLY A 112 -23.30 12.79 18.96
C GLY A 112 -22.23 13.83 18.59
N GLU A 113 -22.40 15.09 19.05
CA GLU A 113 -21.51 16.26 18.81
C GLU A 113 -20.00 15.98 19.02
N SER A 114 -19.62 14.96 19.80
CA SER A 114 -18.23 14.55 20.02
C SER A 114 -17.50 14.07 18.76
N VAL A 115 -18.23 13.59 17.75
CA VAL A 115 -17.60 13.07 16.52
C VAL A 115 -17.01 14.16 15.64
N GLN A 116 -17.66 15.32 15.53
CA GLN A 116 -17.12 16.43 14.75
C GLN A 116 -15.78 16.92 15.30
N THR A 117 -15.68 17.09 16.62
CA THR A 117 -14.42 17.48 17.30
C THR A 117 -13.34 16.42 17.10
N ASN A 118 -13.69 15.13 17.21
CA ASN A 118 -12.74 14.03 17.00
C ASN A 118 -12.21 13.99 15.56
N LEU A 119 -13.09 14.17 14.57
CA LEU A 119 -12.71 14.20 13.15
C LEU A 119 -11.85 15.42 12.81
N THR A 120 -12.19 16.59 13.37
CA THR A 120 -11.40 17.81 13.19
C THR A 120 -9.99 17.64 13.77
N ASN A 121 -9.90 17.14 15.01
CA ASN A 121 -8.61 16.85 15.65
C ASN A 121 -7.81 15.81 14.88
N LEU A 122 -8.48 14.80 14.31
CA LEU A 122 -7.80 13.82 13.49
C LEU A 122 -7.28 14.41 12.17
N GLY A 123 -8.12 15.14 11.44
CA GLY A 123 -7.71 15.78 10.19
C GLY A 123 -6.50 16.69 10.39
N ASN A 124 -6.48 17.44 11.50
CA ASN A 124 -5.31 18.25 11.90
C ASN A 124 -4.07 17.40 12.20
N ARG A 125 -4.21 16.23 12.86
CA ARG A 125 -3.09 15.30 13.06
C ARG A 125 -2.56 14.76 11.73
N ILE A 126 -3.44 14.40 10.80
CA ILE A 126 -3.06 13.93 9.46
C ILE A 126 -2.33 15.03 8.69
N ILE A 127 -2.82 16.28 8.75
CA ILE A 127 -2.13 17.44 8.16
C ILE A 127 -0.73 17.62 8.76
N ALA A 128 -0.59 17.49 10.09
CA ALA A 128 0.70 17.61 10.76
C ALA A 128 1.70 16.50 10.38
N LEU A 129 1.21 15.37 9.86
CA LEU A 129 2.05 14.28 9.34
C LEU A 129 2.57 14.54 7.91
N ALA A 130 2.11 15.59 7.22
CA ALA A 130 2.59 15.98 5.90
C ALA A 130 3.74 17.01 6.03
N PRO A 131 5.03 16.60 6.00
CA PRO A 131 6.13 17.55 6.07
C PRO A 131 6.16 18.43 4.82
N SER A 132 6.52 19.70 5.03
CA SER A 132 6.43 20.79 4.05
C SER A 132 7.63 20.94 3.12
N SER A 133 8.63 20.04 3.14
CA SER A 133 9.81 20.19 2.26
C SER A 133 10.53 18.89 1.86
N GLY A 134 10.85 18.79 0.56
CA GLY A 134 11.96 18.05 -0.02
C GLY A 134 11.72 16.59 -0.49
N GLY A 135 12.04 16.32 -1.76
CA GLY A 135 12.32 14.98 -2.31
C GLY A 135 11.11 14.19 -2.85
N GLY A 136 11.36 12.99 -3.41
CA GLY A 136 10.39 12.14 -4.11
C GLY A 136 9.14 11.71 -3.32
N ALA A 137 9.08 12.00 -2.02
CA ALA A 137 7.91 11.78 -1.15
C ALA A 137 6.95 12.99 -1.08
N GLN A 138 7.29 14.13 -1.70
CA GLN A 138 6.49 15.36 -1.62
C GLN A 138 5.04 15.16 -2.08
N ALA A 139 4.83 14.46 -3.19
CA ALA A 139 3.48 14.21 -3.71
C ALA A 139 2.62 13.36 -2.76
N ALA A 140 3.22 12.35 -2.12
CA ALA A 140 2.54 11.56 -1.09
C ALA A 140 2.17 12.42 0.13
N ASN A 141 3.08 13.32 0.57
CA ASN A 141 2.81 14.24 1.67
C ASN A 141 1.68 15.24 1.35
N GLU A 142 1.69 15.80 0.14
CA GLU A 142 0.61 16.68 -0.34
C GLU A 142 -0.74 15.95 -0.37
N ALA A 143 -0.76 14.70 -0.84
CA ALA A 143 -1.96 13.87 -0.85
C ALA A 143 -2.46 13.55 0.58
N ILE A 144 -1.56 13.32 1.54
CA ILE A 144 -1.91 13.15 2.97
C ILE A 144 -2.50 14.43 3.54
N GLY A 145 -1.89 15.59 3.26
CA GLY A 145 -2.42 16.89 3.66
C GLY A 145 -3.80 17.17 3.05
N HIS A 146 -3.99 16.78 1.78
CA HIS A 146 -5.29 16.88 1.12
C HIS A 146 -6.35 15.98 1.77
N LEU A 147 -6.01 14.73 2.09
CA LEU A 147 -6.87 13.81 2.83
C LEU A 147 -7.27 14.39 4.20
N GLY A 148 -6.31 14.92 4.95
CA GLY A 148 -6.59 15.59 6.23
C GLY A 148 -7.57 16.76 6.09
N ASN A 149 -7.42 17.58 5.06
CA ASN A 149 -8.35 18.68 4.75
C ASN A 149 -9.74 18.19 4.34
N ILE A 150 -9.86 17.06 3.65
CA ILE A 150 -11.17 16.44 3.37
C ILE A 150 -11.84 16.03 4.68
N ILE A 151 -11.11 15.37 5.59
CA ILE A 151 -11.64 14.91 6.88
C ILE A 151 -12.15 16.09 7.71
N VAL A 152 -11.39 17.19 7.79
CA VAL A 152 -11.83 18.40 8.52
C VAL A 152 -13.10 18.98 7.90
N ARG A 153 -13.17 19.12 6.57
CA ARG A 153 -14.34 19.66 5.87
C ARG A 153 -15.58 18.78 6.01
N GLN A 154 -15.39 17.46 6.07
CA GLN A 154 -16.43 16.48 6.24
C GLN A 154 -16.75 16.16 7.71
N ALA A 155 -16.08 16.82 8.67
CA ALA A 155 -16.29 16.56 10.09
C ALA A 155 -17.72 16.86 10.56
N SER A 156 -18.43 17.78 9.88
CA SER A 156 -19.84 18.08 10.11
C SER A 156 -20.79 17.11 9.40
N ASN A 157 -20.27 16.21 8.55
CA ASN A 157 -21.06 15.22 7.86
C ASN A 157 -21.19 13.95 8.71
N ALA A 158 -22.44 13.59 9.07
CA ALA A 158 -22.72 12.41 9.89
C ALA A 158 -22.69 11.08 9.11
N LYS A 159 -22.45 11.10 7.79
CA LYS A 159 -22.55 9.91 6.94
C LYS A 159 -21.18 9.40 6.51
N ALA A 160 -20.70 8.34 7.16
CA ALA A 160 -19.43 7.68 6.84
C ALA A 160 -19.24 7.38 5.34
N LEU A 161 -20.31 6.98 4.63
CA LEU A 161 -20.23 6.63 3.21
C LEU A 161 -19.94 7.83 2.31
N GLU A 162 -20.50 8.98 2.65
CA GLU A 162 -20.27 10.21 1.88
C GLU A 162 -18.85 10.73 2.10
N VAL A 163 -18.36 10.65 3.35
CA VAL A 163 -16.96 10.95 3.67
C VAL A 163 -16.03 10.02 2.91
N ALA A 164 -16.28 8.71 2.94
CA ALA A 164 -15.46 7.72 2.23
C ALA A 164 -15.42 7.96 0.71
N ARG A 165 -16.58 8.25 0.09
CA ARG A 165 -16.65 8.59 -1.35
C ARG A 165 -15.89 9.85 -1.71
N THR A 166 -15.99 10.87 -0.86
CA THR A 166 -15.31 12.15 -1.09
C THR A 166 -13.79 12.02 -0.91
N ALA A 167 -13.35 11.21 0.04
CA ALA A 167 -11.95 10.99 0.34
C ALA A 167 -11.26 9.98 -0.59
N ASP A 168 -12.01 9.14 -1.31
CA ASP A 168 -11.47 8.06 -2.14
C ASP A 168 -10.39 8.51 -3.13
N PRO A 169 -10.55 9.59 -3.91
CA PRO A 169 -9.47 10.06 -4.79
C PRO A 169 -8.17 10.37 -4.03
N ALA A 170 -8.27 11.03 -2.88
CA ALA A 170 -7.11 11.37 -2.06
C ALA A 170 -6.43 10.13 -1.47
N VAL A 171 -7.21 9.13 -1.04
CA VAL A 171 -6.66 7.84 -0.55
C VAL A 171 -5.93 7.12 -1.68
N ARG A 172 -6.51 7.09 -2.88
CA ARG A 172 -5.88 6.51 -4.08
C ARG A 172 -4.60 7.24 -4.45
N ASP A 173 -4.56 8.56 -4.37
CA ASP A 173 -3.37 9.36 -4.66
C ASP A 173 -2.24 9.05 -3.66
N VAL A 174 -2.53 8.99 -2.35
CA VAL A 174 -1.54 8.62 -1.33
C VAL A 174 -0.94 7.24 -1.64
N LEU A 175 -1.78 6.22 -1.83
CA LEU A 175 -1.34 4.85 -2.06
C LEU A 175 -0.65 4.68 -3.41
N GLY A 176 -1.11 5.40 -4.45
CA GLY A 176 -0.49 5.44 -5.77
C GLY A 176 0.91 6.05 -5.74
N HIS A 177 1.09 7.17 -5.07
CA HIS A 177 2.42 7.76 -4.88
C HIS A 177 3.35 6.86 -4.08
N MET A 178 2.84 6.18 -3.05
CA MET A 178 3.62 5.17 -2.32
C MET A 178 4.02 4.00 -3.21
N ALA A 179 3.10 3.51 -4.04
CA ALA A 179 3.38 2.48 -5.03
C ALA A 179 4.46 2.95 -6.02
N ASP A 180 4.42 4.20 -6.48
CA ASP A 180 5.37 4.76 -7.45
C ASP A 180 6.78 4.95 -6.85
N MET A 181 6.88 5.27 -5.56
CA MET A 181 8.16 5.24 -4.85
C MET A 181 8.80 3.85 -4.84
N VAL A 182 7.99 2.78 -4.76
CA VAL A 182 8.49 1.40 -4.91
C VAL A 182 8.95 1.14 -6.34
N GLY A 183 8.23 1.65 -7.34
CA GLY A 183 8.55 1.54 -8.76
C GLY A 183 7.77 0.43 -9.48
N SER A 184 7.31 0.71 -10.72
CA SER A 184 6.57 -0.26 -11.55
C SER A 184 7.48 -1.27 -12.26
N ASP A 185 8.77 -0.98 -12.40
CA ASP A 185 9.74 -1.77 -13.14
C ASP A 185 11.16 -1.66 -12.56
N HIS A 186 12.14 -2.19 -13.29
CA HIS A 186 13.55 -2.21 -12.92
C HIS A 186 14.30 -0.92 -13.26
N THR A 187 13.60 0.17 -13.58
CA THR A 187 14.22 1.44 -14.01
C THR A 187 13.90 2.61 -13.09
N ASN A 188 12.88 2.48 -12.23
CA ASN A 188 12.41 3.57 -11.37
C ASN A 188 12.25 3.13 -9.90
N GLY A 189 12.26 4.10 -8.98
CA GLY A 189 11.98 3.88 -7.56
C GLY A 189 12.97 2.93 -6.87
N LEU A 190 12.51 2.31 -5.77
CA LEU A 190 13.28 1.32 -5.02
C LEU A 190 13.64 0.10 -5.88
N ARG A 191 12.75 -0.37 -6.75
CA ARG A 191 13.01 -1.50 -7.64
C ARG A 191 14.13 -1.24 -8.62
N GLY A 192 14.16 -0.07 -9.27
CA GLY A 192 15.26 0.32 -10.14
C GLY A 192 16.60 0.45 -9.41
N THR A 193 16.58 1.04 -8.21
CA THR A 193 17.80 1.17 -7.39
C THR A 193 18.33 -0.19 -6.95
N MET A 194 17.45 -1.06 -6.46
CA MET A 194 17.77 -2.45 -6.09
C MET A 194 18.34 -3.22 -7.28
N TRP A 195 17.70 -3.10 -8.46
CA TRP A 195 18.16 -3.76 -9.67
C TRP A 195 19.54 -3.31 -10.13
N SER A 196 19.82 -2.01 -10.07
CA SER A 196 21.14 -1.44 -10.38
C SER A 196 22.23 -1.99 -9.45
N ASN A 197 21.96 -2.05 -8.14
CA ASN A 197 22.90 -2.58 -7.16
C ASN A 197 23.18 -4.07 -7.40
N TRP A 198 22.15 -4.88 -7.66
CA TRP A 198 22.34 -6.29 -8.00
C TRP A 198 23.08 -6.48 -9.33
N THR A 199 22.84 -5.63 -10.32
CA THR A 199 23.57 -5.66 -11.60
C THR A 199 25.06 -5.39 -11.37
N THR A 200 25.38 -4.47 -10.47
CA THR A 200 26.76 -4.20 -10.05
C THR A 200 27.38 -5.43 -9.36
N LYS A 201 26.69 -6.04 -8.40
CA LYS A 201 27.15 -7.27 -7.72
C LYS A 201 27.39 -8.43 -8.70
N ALA A 202 26.42 -8.66 -9.59
CA ALA A 202 26.50 -9.66 -10.67
C ALA A 202 27.73 -9.43 -11.56
N THR A 203 27.99 -8.18 -11.96
CA THR A 203 29.18 -7.81 -12.74
C THR A 203 30.47 -8.10 -11.98
N GLY A 204 30.50 -7.83 -10.67
CA GLY A 204 31.64 -8.15 -9.80
C GLY A 204 32.00 -9.65 -9.82
N HIS A 205 31.00 -10.52 -9.76
CA HIS A 205 31.21 -11.97 -9.89
C HIS A 205 31.69 -12.37 -11.29
N GLN A 206 31.17 -11.76 -12.35
CA GLN A 206 31.64 -12.02 -13.73
C GLN A 206 33.13 -11.67 -13.89
N VAL A 207 33.57 -10.54 -13.35
CA VAL A 207 34.99 -10.14 -13.36
C VAL A 207 35.83 -11.15 -12.56
N ARG A 208 35.39 -11.54 -11.36
CA ARG A 208 36.08 -12.55 -10.53
C ARG A 208 36.20 -13.91 -11.21
N PHE A 209 35.19 -14.32 -11.97
CA PHE A 209 35.18 -15.59 -12.70
C PHE A 209 36.24 -15.64 -13.81
N LEU A 210 36.52 -14.49 -14.44
CA LEU A 210 37.50 -14.34 -15.51
C LEU A 210 38.94 -14.16 -14.99
N ALA A 211 39.13 -13.93 -13.69
CA ALA A 211 40.44 -13.69 -13.11
C ALA A 211 41.35 -14.93 -13.18
N PRO A 212 42.66 -14.77 -13.43
CA PRO A 212 43.62 -15.88 -13.37
C PRO A 212 43.63 -16.56 -12.00
N GLY A 213 43.59 -17.90 -11.97
CA GLY A 213 43.61 -18.68 -10.73
C GLY A 213 42.30 -18.67 -9.93
N ALA A 214 41.21 -18.11 -10.47
CA ALA A 214 39.91 -18.11 -9.80
C ALA A 214 39.35 -19.53 -9.59
N ASP A 215 38.76 -19.77 -8.41
CA ASP A 215 37.89 -20.92 -8.18
C ASP A 215 36.56 -20.70 -8.91
N LYS A 216 36.53 -21.10 -10.19
CA LYS A 216 35.39 -20.91 -11.09
C LYS A 216 34.10 -21.52 -10.56
N ARG A 217 34.18 -22.67 -9.89
CA ARG A 217 33.00 -23.35 -9.34
C ARG A 217 32.41 -22.53 -8.19
N LYS A 218 33.25 -22.08 -7.26
CA LYS A 218 32.81 -21.24 -6.15
C LYS A 218 32.21 -19.91 -6.64
N VAL A 219 32.89 -19.21 -7.55
CA VAL A 219 32.39 -17.93 -8.09
C VAL A 219 31.07 -18.12 -8.86
N ALA A 220 30.91 -19.21 -9.60
CA ALA A 220 29.65 -19.51 -10.29
C ALA A 220 28.50 -19.79 -9.30
N ALA A 221 28.76 -20.47 -8.18
CA ALA A 221 27.78 -20.68 -7.13
C ALA A 221 27.34 -19.37 -6.46
N GLU A 222 28.31 -18.50 -6.11
CA GLU A 222 28.02 -17.16 -5.56
C GLU A 222 27.23 -16.29 -6.56
N TYR A 223 27.56 -16.37 -7.85
CA TYR A 223 26.81 -15.67 -8.89
C TYR A 223 25.36 -16.16 -8.98
N ALA A 224 25.14 -17.47 -8.97
CA ALA A 224 23.79 -18.05 -8.97
C ALA A 224 22.98 -17.60 -7.76
N GLN A 225 23.58 -17.64 -6.56
CA GLN A 225 22.95 -17.14 -5.33
C GLN A 225 22.59 -15.65 -5.44
N ALA A 226 23.48 -14.81 -6.00
CA ALA A 226 23.19 -13.41 -6.22
C ALA A 226 22.00 -13.18 -7.19
N LEU A 227 21.85 -14.03 -8.22
CA LEU A 227 20.70 -13.96 -9.12
C LEU A 227 19.39 -14.35 -8.41
N ASP A 228 19.42 -15.37 -7.57
CA ASP A 228 18.26 -15.81 -6.79
C ASP A 228 17.83 -14.73 -5.78
N SER A 229 18.78 -14.17 -5.03
CA SER A 229 18.51 -13.06 -4.11
C SER A 229 18.00 -11.81 -4.83
N ARG A 230 18.53 -11.48 -6.03
CA ARG A 230 17.99 -10.40 -6.87
C ARG A 230 16.52 -10.64 -7.20
N GLN A 231 16.17 -11.84 -7.64
CA GLN A 231 14.80 -12.18 -7.99
C GLN A 231 13.87 -12.12 -6.76
N ALA A 232 14.33 -12.59 -5.60
CA ALA A 232 13.58 -12.53 -4.36
C ALA A 232 13.29 -11.08 -3.92
N HIS A 233 14.28 -10.19 -3.97
CA HIS A 233 14.11 -8.77 -3.64
C HIS A 233 13.16 -8.08 -4.62
N ASP A 234 13.33 -8.30 -5.94
CA ASP A 234 12.45 -7.72 -6.95
C ASP A 234 10.99 -8.16 -6.77
N THR A 235 10.79 -9.45 -6.53
CA THR A 235 9.45 -10.02 -6.31
C THR A 235 8.82 -9.46 -5.04
N SER A 236 9.58 -9.30 -3.96
CA SER A 236 9.10 -8.73 -2.70
C SER A 236 8.70 -7.25 -2.84
N LEU A 237 9.48 -6.47 -3.59
CA LEU A 237 9.15 -5.07 -3.89
C LEU A 237 7.93 -4.98 -4.84
N ALA A 238 7.85 -5.84 -5.85
CA ALA A 238 6.69 -5.90 -6.74
C ALA A 238 5.40 -6.24 -5.96
N ALA A 239 5.47 -7.20 -5.03
CA ALA A 239 4.36 -7.54 -4.15
C ALA A 239 3.98 -6.37 -3.23
N LEU A 240 4.95 -5.64 -2.65
CA LEU A 240 4.66 -4.43 -1.87
C LEU A 240 3.92 -3.37 -2.70
N ARG A 241 4.35 -3.14 -3.95
CA ARG A 241 3.66 -2.22 -4.87
C ARG A 241 2.23 -2.68 -5.13
N ALA A 242 2.04 -3.95 -5.48
CA ALA A 242 0.72 -4.52 -5.74
C ALA A 242 -0.20 -4.35 -4.53
N SER A 243 0.28 -4.67 -3.33
CA SER A 243 -0.49 -4.52 -2.11
C SER A 243 -0.93 -3.08 -1.81
N LEU A 244 -0.14 -2.07 -2.17
CA LEU A 244 -0.55 -0.67 -2.04
C LEU A 244 -1.70 -0.31 -2.99
N LEU A 245 -1.65 -0.80 -4.23
CA LEU A 245 -2.69 -0.59 -5.23
C LEU A 245 -3.98 -1.34 -4.86
N ASP A 246 -3.85 -2.59 -4.42
CA ASP A 246 -4.96 -3.40 -3.91
C ASP A 246 -5.61 -2.75 -2.68
N LEU A 247 -4.82 -2.16 -1.78
CA LEU A 247 -5.37 -1.41 -0.65
C LEU A 247 -6.17 -0.18 -1.11
N ALA A 248 -5.76 0.47 -2.20
CA ALA A 248 -6.49 1.59 -2.78
C ALA A 248 -7.83 1.12 -3.39
N ASP A 249 -7.82 -0.01 -4.10
CA ASP A 249 -9.03 -0.59 -4.68
C ASP A 249 -9.98 -1.14 -3.61
N LEU A 250 -9.44 -1.66 -2.50
CA LEU A 250 -10.22 -2.03 -1.32
C LEU A 250 -10.96 -0.83 -0.73
N HIS A 251 -10.28 0.32 -0.61
CA HIS A 251 -10.91 1.56 -0.18
C HIS A 251 -12.01 1.99 -1.15
N THR A 252 -11.74 1.97 -2.45
CA THR A 252 -12.72 2.33 -3.49
C THR A 252 -13.96 1.43 -3.43
N ALA A 253 -13.78 0.12 -3.24
CA ALA A 253 -14.88 -0.82 -3.06
C ALA A 253 -15.70 -0.48 -1.80
N ALA A 254 -15.04 -0.20 -0.67
CA ALA A 254 -15.70 0.20 0.57
C ALA A 254 -16.47 1.53 0.42
N ALA A 255 -15.87 2.54 -0.22
CA ALA A 255 -16.49 3.84 -0.50
C ALA A 255 -17.69 3.72 -1.45
N GLN A 256 -17.71 2.72 -2.34
CA GLN A 256 -18.83 2.46 -3.23
C GLN A 256 -19.90 1.57 -2.59
N GLY A 257 -19.62 0.93 -1.45
CA GLY A 257 -20.50 -0.04 -0.80
C GLY A 257 -20.46 -1.43 -1.46
N ARG A 258 -19.41 -1.76 -2.22
CA ARG A 258 -19.19 -3.04 -2.91
C ARG A 258 -18.47 -4.05 -2.01
N THR A 259 -19.21 -4.66 -1.08
CA THR A 259 -18.65 -5.56 -0.05
C THR A 259 -18.04 -6.85 -0.59
N ALA A 260 -18.62 -7.45 -1.64
CA ALA A 260 -18.11 -8.70 -2.23
C ALA A 260 -16.71 -8.53 -2.86
N ASP A 261 -16.44 -7.37 -3.47
CA ASP A 261 -15.16 -7.08 -4.10
C ASP A 261 -14.07 -6.87 -3.03
N ALA A 262 -14.43 -6.24 -1.90
CA ALA A 262 -13.54 -6.03 -0.75
C ALA A 262 -13.01 -7.36 -0.16
N GLU A 263 -13.79 -8.43 -0.16
CA GLU A 263 -13.36 -9.74 0.35
C GLU A 263 -12.30 -10.39 -0.54
N THR A 264 -12.51 -10.31 -1.85
CA THR A 264 -11.58 -10.87 -2.84
C THR A 264 -10.23 -10.16 -2.75
N ILE A 265 -10.24 -8.83 -2.67
CA ILE A 265 -9.01 -8.02 -2.58
C ILE A 265 -8.22 -8.34 -1.31
N VAL A 266 -8.89 -8.54 -0.17
CA VAL A 266 -8.22 -8.89 1.10
C VAL A 266 -7.58 -10.28 1.05
N ALA A 267 -8.18 -11.23 0.33
CA ALA A 267 -7.56 -12.53 0.13
C ALA A 267 -6.26 -12.39 -0.69
N THR A 268 -6.28 -11.61 -1.77
CA THR A 268 -5.09 -11.30 -2.58
C THR A 268 -3.99 -10.65 -1.75
N LEU A 269 -4.33 -9.57 -1.01
CA LEU A 269 -3.40 -8.86 -0.12
C LEU A 269 -2.69 -9.80 0.86
N ARG A 270 -3.44 -10.69 1.52
CA ARG A 270 -2.85 -11.64 2.49
C ARG A 270 -1.91 -12.63 1.81
N GLN A 271 -2.26 -13.08 0.60
CA GLN A 271 -1.43 -14.00 -0.17
C GLN A 271 -0.12 -13.33 -0.62
N GLU A 272 -0.19 -12.11 -1.14
CA GLU A 272 1.00 -11.34 -1.56
C GLU A 272 1.95 -11.09 -0.40
N VAL A 273 1.40 -10.71 0.76
CA VAL A 273 2.16 -10.48 1.99
C VAL A 273 2.84 -11.76 2.48
N ALA A 274 2.12 -12.88 2.50
CA ALA A 274 2.68 -14.16 2.92
C ALA A 274 3.80 -14.61 1.99
N PHE A 275 3.59 -14.47 0.68
CA PHE A 275 4.57 -14.81 -0.34
C PHE A 275 5.84 -13.95 -0.23
N ALA A 276 5.70 -12.63 -0.11
CA ALA A 276 6.83 -11.72 0.07
C ALA A 276 7.67 -12.06 1.32
N ARG A 277 7.01 -12.35 2.46
CA ARG A 277 7.70 -12.77 3.69
C ARG A 277 8.48 -14.07 3.51
N GLN A 278 7.89 -15.04 2.81
CA GLN A 278 8.56 -16.31 2.53
C GLN A 278 9.82 -16.12 1.69
N LEU A 279 9.75 -15.31 0.63
CA LEU A 279 10.89 -15.05 -0.25
C LEU A 279 12.08 -14.43 0.48
N VAL A 280 11.83 -13.42 1.32
CA VAL A 280 12.88 -12.78 2.13
C VAL A 280 13.54 -13.79 3.09
N SER A 281 12.74 -14.66 3.71
CA SER A 281 13.28 -15.69 4.62
C SER A 281 14.16 -16.73 3.90
N THR A 282 13.83 -17.06 2.65
CA THR A 282 14.61 -18.03 1.86
C THR A 282 15.89 -17.42 1.27
N ALA A 283 15.89 -16.11 0.97
CA ALA A 283 17.06 -15.43 0.40
C ALA A 283 18.17 -15.16 1.44
N THR A 284 17.84 -15.16 2.73
CA THR A 284 18.75 -14.87 3.85
C THR A 284 19.35 -16.13 4.51
N THR A 285 18.99 -17.33 4.03
CA THR A 285 19.56 -18.58 4.53
C THR A 285 20.79 -18.97 3.69
N PRO A 286 21.99 -19.06 4.28
CA PRO A 286 23.24 -19.39 3.56
C PRO A 286 23.33 -20.84 3.09
#